data_AF-A0A7C2NNR0-F1
#
_entry.id   AF-A0A7C2NNR0-F1
#
_cell.length_a   1.000
_cell.length_b   1.000
_cell.length_c   1.000
_cell.angle_alpha   90.00
_cell.angle_beta   90.00
_cell.angle_gamma   90.00
#
_symmetry.space_group_name_H-M   'P 1'
#
loop_
_entity.id
_entity.type
_entity.pdbx_description
1 polymer ?
#
loop_
_entity_poly.entity_id
_entity_poly.type
_entity_poly.pdbx_seq_one_letter_code
_entity_poly.pdbx_strand_id
1 'polypeptide(L)'
;MKKNLNEIKDYDKKDTTQFIDRKHPKKLKDLDIELPIEEPTKVVSIRLPSKLLNQLKAYASDRDVNYSALIKMILSDAMDKKSLRQY
;
A
#
# COMPACT_ATOMS: atom_id res chain seq x y z
N MET A 1 -21.13 34.92 -11.88
CA MET A 1 -20.27 35.05 -13.07
C MET A 1 -19.60 33.71 -13.34
N LYS A 2 -19.81 33.10 -14.52
CA LYS A 2 -19.15 31.84 -14.91
C LYS A 2 -17.66 32.13 -15.15
N LYS A 3 -16.78 31.43 -14.42
CA LYS A 3 -15.32 31.51 -14.64
C LYS A 3 -15.02 30.83 -15.97
N ASN A 4 -14.64 31.60 -16.99
CA ASN A 4 -14.13 31.02 -18.24
C ASN A 4 -12.84 30.25 -17.90
N LEU A 5 -12.89 28.92 -18.02
CA LEU A 5 -11.73 28.05 -17.88
C LEU A 5 -10.92 28.17 -19.17
N ASN A 6 -10.01 29.14 -19.20
CA ASN A 6 -9.02 29.22 -20.26
C ASN A 6 -8.10 28.00 -20.20
N GLU A 7 -7.82 27.42 -21.36
CA GLU A 7 -6.90 26.29 -21.51
C GLU A 7 -5.47 26.69 -21.12
N ILE A 8 -4.78 25.85 -20.35
CA ILE A 8 -3.41 26.09 -19.88
C ILE A 8 -2.45 25.69 -21.00
N LYS A 9 -1.90 26.67 -21.72
CA LYS A 9 -0.93 26.48 -22.82
C LYS A 9 0.54 26.49 -22.36
N ASP A 10 0.78 26.58 -21.06
CA ASP A 10 2.12 26.74 -20.50
C ASP A 10 3.02 25.51 -20.76
N TYR A 11 2.43 24.31 -20.78
CA TYR A 11 3.13 23.05 -20.99
C TYR A 11 3.54 22.80 -22.45
N ASP A 12 2.89 23.47 -23.42
CA ASP A 12 3.22 23.33 -24.84
C ASP A 12 4.49 24.11 -25.24
N LYS A 13 4.85 25.12 -24.45
CA LYS A 13 5.87 26.11 -24.83
C LYS A 13 7.09 26.11 -23.91
N LYS A 14 6.99 25.55 -22.71
CA LYS A 14 8.05 25.60 -21.70
C LYS A 14 8.41 24.19 -21.24
N ASP A 15 9.69 23.95 -21.05
CA ASP A 15 10.19 22.72 -20.46
C ASP A 15 9.65 22.59 -19.02
N THR A 16 9.00 21.47 -18.74
CA THR A 16 8.40 21.16 -17.44
C THR A 16 9.39 21.20 -16.29
N THR A 17 10.68 21.00 -16.57
CA THR A 17 11.76 21.03 -15.58
C THR A 17 11.93 22.41 -14.96
N GLN A 18 11.54 23.48 -15.66
CA GLN A 18 11.62 24.86 -15.16
C GLN A 18 10.59 25.16 -14.05
N PHE A 19 9.55 24.34 -13.91
CA PHE A 19 8.52 24.52 -12.89
C PHE A 19 8.84 23.76 -11.59
N ILE A 20 9.95 23.02 -11.53
CA ILE A 20 10.39 22.28 -10.34
C ILE A 20 11.40 23.14 -9.57
N ASP A 21 11.05 23.58 -8.35
CA ASP A 21 12.00 24.28 -7.47
C ASP A 21 13.01 23.29 -6.89
N ARG A 22 14.21 23.29 -7.47
CA ARG A 22 15.33 22.45 -7.01
C ARG A 22 16.10 23.05 -5.82
N LYS A 23 15.89 24.34 -5.51
CA LYS A 23 16.58 25.04 -4.41
C LYS A 23 15.90 24.73 -3.07
N HIS A 24 14.60 24.51 -3.06
CA HIS A 24 13.82 24.19 -1.86
C HIS A 24 13.04 22.87 -2.02
N PRO A 25 13.71 21.71 -1.95
CA PRO A 25 13.04 20.43 -2.05
C PRO A 25 12.10 20.22 -0.85
N LYS A 26 10.81 20.05 -1.12
CA LYS A 26 9.82 19.68 -0.10
C LYS A 26 10.01 18.22 0.31
N LYS A 27 9.89 17.97 1.61
CA LYS A 27 9.79 16.63 2.20
C LYS A 27 8.34 16.20 2.24
N LEU A 28 8.08 14.90 2.40
CA LEU A 28 6.73 14.35 2.58
C LEU A 28 5.96 15.02 3.73
N LYS A 29 6.68 15.42 4.78
CA LYS A 29 6.13 16.17 5.92
C LYS A 29 5.57 17.54 5.55
N ASP A 30 6.08 18.17 4.49
CA ASP A 30 5.63 19.49 4.01
C ASP A 30 4.34 19.41 3.17
N LEU A 31 3.84 18.18 2.95
CA LEU A 31 2.62 17.87 2.20
C LEU A 31 1.47 17.42 3.11
N ASP A 32 1.63 17.49 4.44
CA ASP A 32 0.71 16.86 5.42
C ASP A 32 0.47 15.36 5.14
N ILE A 33 1.47 14.68 4.57
CA ILE A 33 1.44 13.24 4.32
C ILE A 33 2.27 12.55 5.41
N GLU A 34 1.58 11.89 6.32
CA GLU A 34 2.20 10.97 7.27
C GLU A 34 2.27 9.57 6.66
N LEU A 35 3.48 9.03 6.55
CA LEU A 35 3.66 7.62 6.20
C LEU A 35 3.29 6.77 7.42
N PRO A 36 2.53 5.67 7.24
CA PRO A 36 2.28 4.75 8.34
C PRO A 36 3.61 4.23 8.88
N ILE A 37 3.74 4.20 10.21
CA ILE A 37 4.88 3.58 10.88
C ILE A 37 4.72 2.08 10.70
N GLU A 38 5.38 1.50 9.70
CA GLU A 38 5.43 0.05 9.56
C GLU A 38 6.27 -0.53 10.70
N GLU A 39 5.66 -1.40 11.51
CA GLU A 39 6.41 -2.15 12.50
C GLU A 39 7.46 -3.04 11.81
N PRO A 40 8.65 -3.22 12.41
CA PRO A 40 9.70 -4.03 11.82
C PRO A 40 9.23 -5.48 11.68
N THR A 41 9.18 -5.98 10.44
CA THR A 41 8.81 -7.38 10.17
C THR A 41 9.93 -8.33 10.59
N LYS A 42 9.57 -9.45 11.22
CA LYS A 42 10.49 -10.55 11.55
C LYS A 42 10.25 -11.75 10.65
N VAL A 43 11.32 -12.40 10.21
CA VAL A 43 11.23 -13.63 9.40
C VAL A 43 10.80 -14.79 10.31
N VAL A 44 9.76 -15.50 9.88
CA VAL A 44 9.27 -16.72 10.52
C VAL A 44 9.20 -17.85 9.51
N SER A 45 9.65 -19.04 9.91
CA SER A 45 9.63 -20.25 9.08
C SER A 45 8.62 -21.23 9.64
N ILE A 46 7.59 -21.55 8.86
CA ILE A 46 6.51 -22.48 9.25
C ILE A 46 6.46 -23.63 8.24
N ARG A 47 6.40 -24.86 8.74
CA ARG A 47 6.18 -26.05 7.90
C ARG A 47 4.68 -26.33 7.77
N LEU A 48 4.21 -26.49 6.54
CA LEU A 48 2.81 -26.79 6.23
C LEU A 48 2.72 -28.11 5.44
N PRO A 49 1.65 -28.91 5.62
CA PRO A 49 1.37 -30.02 4.72
C PRO A 49 1.25 -29.53 3.28
N SER A 50 1.85 -30.25 2.33
CA SER A 50 1.89 -29.85 0.91
C SER A 50 0.49 -29.59 0.32
N LYS A 51 -0.49 -30.41 0.72
CA LYS A 51 -1.89 -30.25 0.29
C LYS A 51 -2.46 -28.90 0.73
N LEU A 52 -2.23 -28.50 1.99
CA LEU A 52 -2.70 -27.23 2.53
C LEU A 52 -2.03 -26.04 1.83
N LEU A 53 -0.72 -26.11 1.59
CA LEU A 53 -0.01 -25.05 0.89
C LEU A 53 -0.56 -24.86 -0.54
N ASN A 54 -0.86 -25.95 -1.24
CA ASN A 54 -1.45 -25.88 -2.58
C ASN A 54 -2.86 -25.28 -2.56
N GLN A 55 -3.67 -25.64 -1.55
CA GLN A 55 -5.00 -25.04 -1.36
C GLN A 55 -4.91 -23.53 -1.10
N LEU A 56 -3.98 -23.09 -0.25
CA LEU A 56 -3.75 -21.66 0.02
C LEU A 56 -3.33 -20.90 -1.25
N LYS A 57 -2.46 -21.49 -2.08
CA LYS A 57 -2.05 -20.90 -3.36
C LYS A 57 -3.22 -20.77 -4.33
N ALA A 58 -4.04 -21.80 -4.48
CA ALA A 58 -5.22 -21.75 -5.33
C ALA A 58 -6.23 -20.71 -4.84
N TYR A 59 -6.52 -20.68 -3.54
CA TYR A 59 -7.43 -19.71 -2.93
C TYR A 59 -6.96 -18.26 -3.06
N ALA A 60 -5.64 -18.03 -3.00
CA ALA A 60 -5.04 -16.73 -3.21
C ALA A 60 -5.15 -16.28 -4.67
N SER A 61 -4.87 -17.20 -5.61
CA SER A 61 -5.00 -16.94 -7.05
C SER A 61 -6.43 -16.58 -7.45
N ASP A 62 -7.42 -17.25 -6.85
CA ASP A 62 -8.85 -16.98 -7.06
C ASP A 62 -9.29 -15.57 -6.63
N ARG A 63 -8.51 -14.93 -5.74
CA ARG A 63 -8.75 -13.57 -5.23
C ARG A 63 -7.81 -12.52 -5.81
N ASP A 64 -7.00 -12.89 -6.79
CA ASP A 64 -5.93 -12.03 -7.33
C ASP A 64 -4.99 -11.48 -6.25
N VAL A 65 -4.72 -12.27 -5.20
CA VAL A 65 -3.80 -11.91 -4.12
C VAL A 65 -2.62 -12.88 -4.02
N ASN A 66 -1.50 -12.40 -3.50
CA ASN A 66 -0.36 -13.27 -3.20
C ASN A 66 -0.68 -14.18 -2.00
N TYR A 67 -0.39 -15.48 -2.11
CA TYR A 67 -0.60 -16.45 -1.02
C TYR A 67 0.09 -16.05 0.30
N SER A 68 1.21 -15.33 0.22
CA SER A 68 1.92 -14.84 1.41
C SER A 68 1.14 -13.72 2.12
N ALA A 69 0.49 -12.84 1.35
CA ALA A 69 -0.38 -11.80 1.90
C ALA A 69 -1.65 -12.42 2.51
N LEU A 70 -2.25 -13.40 1.81
CA LEU A 70 -3.38 -14.16 2.33
C LEU A 70 -3.07 -14.81 3.69
N ILE A 71 -1.92 -15.47 3.82
CA ILE A 71 -1.52 -16.09 5.08
C ILE A 71 -1.44 -15.04 6.20
N LYS A 72 -0.88 -13.86 5.92
CA LYS A 72 -0.81 -12.76 6.92
C LYS A 72 -2.20 -12.30 7.34
N MET A 73 -3.12 -12.11 6.39
CA MET A 73 -4.49 -11.71 6.68
C MET A 73 -5.21 -12.75 7.55
N ILE A 74 -5.12 -14.03 7.19
CA ILE A 74 -5.74 -15.12 7.97
C ILE A 74 -5.18 -15.15 9.40
N LEU A 75 -3.87 -14.97 9.57
CA LEU A 75 -3.25 -14.93 10.90
C LEU A 75 -3.70 -13.72 11.72
N SER A 76 -3.80 -12.54 11.10
CA SER A 76 -4.33 -11.33 11.76
C SER A 76 -5.77 -11.54 12.22
N ASP A 77 -6.64 -11.97 11.31
CA ASP A 77 -8.05 -12.27 11.57
C ASP A 77 -8.21 -13.27 12.73
N ALA A 78 -7.36 -14.29 12.79
CA ALA A 78 -7.40 -15.28 13.85
C ALA A 78 -7.00 -14.70 15.21
N MET A 79 -6.05 -13.76 15.25
CA MET A 79 -5.66 -13.06 16.48
C MET A 79 -6.73 -12.06 16.93
N ASP A 80 -7.34 -11.33 15.99
CA ASP A 80 -8.40 -10.37 16.27
C ASP A 80 -9.66 -11.09 16.81
N LYS A 81 -10.03 -12.23 16.22
CA LYS A 81 -11.14 -13.05 16.74
C LYS A 81 -10.83 -13.65 18.11
N LYS A 82 -9.55 -13.92 18.41
CA LYS A 82 -9.13 -14.42 19.72
C LYS A 82 -9.21 -13.33 20.79
N SER A 83 -8.75 -12.11 20.49
CA SER A 83 -8.81 -10.99 21.44
C SER A 83 -10.25 -10.64 21.80
N LEU A 84 -11.18 -10.68 20.83
CA LEU A 84 -12.61 -10.44 21.03
C LEU A 84 -13.33 -11.49 21.92
N ARG A 85 -12.77 -12.70 22.08
CA ARG A 85 -13.36 -13.76 22.92
C ARG A 85 -12.80 -13.81 24.34
N GLN A 86 -11.76 -13.01 24.63
CA GLN A 86 -11.11 -12.96 25.95
C GLN A 86 -11.57 -11.78 26.81
N TYR A 87 -12.54 -11.01 26.31
CA TYR A 87 -13.33 -10.01 27.03
C TYR A 87 -14.80 -10.48 27.09
#